data_AF-A0A258W566-F1
#
_entry.id   AF-A0A258W566-F1
#
_cell.length_a   1.000
_cell.length_b   1.000
_cell.length_c   1.000
_cell.angle_alpha   90.00
_cell.angle_beta   90.00
_cell.angle_gamma   90.00
#
_symmetry.space_group_name_H-M   'P 1'
#
loop_
_entity.id
_entity.type
_entity.pdbx_description
1 polymer ?
#
loop_
_entity_poly.entity_id
_entity_poly.type
_entity_poly.pdbx_seq_one_letter_code
_entity_poly.pdbx_strand_id
1 'polypeptide(L)'
;MSAKSRKTFGFISHPRIQFKYAILNSLFVSGVILLSNLLVVYRLRNYADSQSDIEMDTALLYNITDFTMQMGFLTFLVSFFITFISTIVITHRFVGPFISINRYVDSIINGKFDEGLNLRTSDEMHEIAGKLKTLGDRLKPTK
;
A
#
# COMPACT_ATOMS: atom_id res chain seq x y z
N MET A 1 20.08 5.94 -38.64
CA MET A 1 19.75 6.79 -37.48
C MET A 1 19.80 5.94 -36.23
N SER A 2 20.69 6.31 -35.32
CA SER A 2 21.17 5.50 -34.18
C SER A 2 20.08 5.21 -33.15
N ALA A 3 19.96 3.94 -32.76
CA ALA A 3 19.06 3.45 -31.73
C ALA A 3 19.47 4.00 -30.36
N LYS A 4 18.74 5.03 -29.92
CA LYS A 4 18.92 5.68 -28.62
C LYS A 4 18.51 4.71 -27.50
N SER A 5 19.52 4.10 -26.88
CA SER A 5 19.59 3.60 -25.50
C SER A 5 18.25 3.57 -24.72
N ARG A 6 17.58 2.40 -24.68
CA ARG A 6 16.59 2.07 -23.64
C ARG A 6 17.28 1.28 -22.53
N LYS A 7 17.95 1.96 -21.60
CA LYS A 7 18.42 1.36 -20.34
C LYS A 7 17.45 1.77 -19.23
N THR A 8 17.10 0.76 -18.40
CA THR A 8 16.24 0.76 -17.20
C THR A 8 14.73 0.54 -17.38
N PHE A 9 14.35 -0.52 -18.08
CA PHE A 9 13.05 -1.17 -17.91
C PHE A 9 13.19 -2.31 -16.88
N GLY A 10 12.43 -2.29 -15.78
CA GLY A 10 12.16 -3.54 -15.04
C GLY A 10 11.86 -3.50 -13.55
N PHE A 11 12.20 -2.44 -12.81
CA PHE A 11 11.94 -2.42 -11.36
C PHE A 11 11.07 -1.24 -10.89
N ILE A 12 10.98 -0.19 -11.71
CA ILE A 12 10.40 1.09 -11.30
C ILE A 12 9.79 1.76 -12.53
N SER A 13 8.53 1.47 -12.87
CA SER A 13 7.85 2.15 -13.98
C SER A 13 7.22 3.48 -13.55
N HIS A 14 6.73 3.60 -12.32
CA HIS A 14 6.20 4.86 -11.74
C HIS A 14 6.47 4.99 -10.22
N PRO A 15 7.74 5.16 -9.78
CA PRO A 15 8.10 5.17 -8.36
C PRO A 15 7.40 6.31 -7.63
N ARG A 16 7.32 7.48 -8.26
CA ARG A 16 6.77 8.69 -7.64
C ARG A 16 5.32 8.51 -7.21
N ILE A 17 4.55 7.74 -7.99
CA ILE A 17 3.14 7.48 -7.68
C ILE A 17 3.03 6.45 -6.55
N GLN A 18 3.82 5.37 -6.61
CA GLN A 18 3.83 4.32 -5.58
C GLN A 18 4.29 4.86 -4.22
N PHE A 19 5.38 5.63 -4.19
CA PHE A 19 5.86 6.28 -2.97
C PHE A 19 4.86 7.31 -2.45
N LYS A 20 4.21 8.10 -3.33
CA LYS A 20 3.19 9.07 -2.91
C LYS A 20 2.01 8.38 -2.22
N TYR A 21 1.49 7.29 -2.80
CA TYR A 21 0.38 6.54 -2.19
C TYR A 21 0.81 5.77 -0.95
N ALA A 22 2.01 5.19 -0.93
CA ALA A 22 2.54 4.51 0.25
C ALA A 22 2.68 5.47 1.44
N ILE A 23 3.28 6.65 1.24
CA ILE A 23 3.41 7.67 2.29
C ILE A 23 2.02 8.13 2.75
N LEU A 24 1.12 8.45 1.81
CA LEU A 24 -0.22 8.94 2.14
C LEU A 24 -1.02 7.90 2.94
N ASN A 25 -1.04 6.65 2.48
CA ASN A 25 -1.77 5.56 3.14
C ASN A 25 -1.17 5.26 4.53
N SER A 26 0.16 5.21 4.64
CA SER A 26 0.82 4.98 5.92
C SER A 26 0.60 6.11 6.91
N LEU A 27 0.67 7.38 6.47
CA LEU A 27 0.35 8.53 7.32
C LEU A 27 -1.11 8.53 7.74
N PHE A 28 -2.03 8.14 6.86
CA PHE A 28 -3.45 8.07 7.18
C PHE A 28 -3.70 7.00 8.27
N VAL A 29 -3.24 5.77 8.06
CA VAL A 29 -3.45 4.66 9.01
C VAL A 29 -2.77 4.95 10.34
N SER A 30 -1.49 5.33 10.33
CA SER A 30 -0.76 5.66 11.55
C SER A 30 -1.32 6.92 12.23
N GLY A 31 -1.78 7.91 11.47
CA GLY A 31 -2.43 9.12 12.00
C GLY A 31 -3.72 8.81 12.76
N VAL A 32 -4.54 7.88 12.27
CA VAL A 32 -5.75 7.42 12.99
C VAL A 32 -5.37 6.73 14.31
N ILE A 33 -4.32 5.91 14.31
CA ILE A 33 -3.81 5.26 15.52
C ILE A 33 -3.31 6.29 16.52
N LEU A 34 -2.53 7.28 16.07
CA LEU A 34 -2.00 8.34 16.91
C LEU A 34 -3.13 9.19 17.51
N LEU A 35 -4.11 9.59 16.70
CA LEU A 35 -5.27 10.34 17.16
C LEU A 35 -6.06 9.57 18.21
N SER A 36 -6.30 8.28 17.96
CA SER A 36 -6.99 7.40 18.91
C SER A 36 -6.22 7.30 20.23
N ASN A 37 -4.89 7.15 20.19
CA ASN A 37 -4.06 7.12 21.38
C ASN A 37 -4.09 8.45 22.14
N LEU A 38 -4.00 9.59 21.45
CA LEU A 38 -4.11 10.91 22.07
C LEU A 38 -5.46 11.12 22.77
N LEU A 39 -6.56 10.64 22.18
CA LEU A 39 -7.87 10.70 22.81
C LEU A 39 -7.93 9.85 24.09
N VAL A 40 -7.33 8.66 24.09
CA VAL A 40 -7.24 7.81 25.29
C VAL A 40 -6.42 8.49 26.38
N VAL A 41 -5.23 9.00 26.05
CA VAL A 41 -4.36 9.71 26.99
C VAL A 41 -5.06 10.95 27.57
N TYR A 42 -5.75 11.73 26.72
CA TYR A 42 -6.54 12.88 27.17
C TYR A 42 -7.64 12.48 28.16
N ARG A 43 -8.35 11.38 27.89
CA ARG A 43 -9.38 10.85 28.80
C ARG A 43 -8.80 10.37 30.13
N LEU A 44 -7.66 9.68 30.10
CA LEU A 44 -6.98 9.20 31.31
C LEU A 44 -6.50 10.36 32.19
N ARG A 45 -5.92 11.41 31.59
CA ARG A 45 -5.49 12.61 32.33
C ARG A 45 -6.66 13.33 32.99
N ASN A 46 -7.73 13.59 32.25
CA ASN A 46 -8.92 14.23 32.82
C ASN A 46 -9.54 13.40 33.96
N TYR A 47 -9.51 12.07 33.85
CA TYR A 47 -9.98 11.19 34.92
C TYR A 47 -9.08 11.29 36.16
N ALA A 48 -7.76 11.26 35.98
CA ALA A 48 -6.81 11.42 37.08
C ALA A 48 -6.97 12.76 37.81
N ASP A 49 -7.16 13.85 37.07
CA ASP A 49 -7.38 15.19 37.64
C ASP A 49 -8.69 15.28 38.44
N SER A 50 -9.74 14.56 38.01
CA SER A 50 -11.03 14.55 38.71
C SER A 50 -11.05 13.73 40.00
N GLN A 51 -10.07 12.83 40.20
CA GLN A 51 -10.00 11.89 41.32
C GLN A 51 -8.88 12.22 42.32
N SER A 52 -8.34 13.45 42.27
CA SER A 52 -7.13 13.87 42.99
C SER A 52 -7.18 13.75 44.52
N ASP A 53 -8.36 13.55 45.11
CA ASP A 53 -8.56 13.43 46.56
C ASP A 53 -8.14 12.05 47.13
N ILE A 54 -7.83 11.07 46.28
CA ILE A 54 -7.38 9.72 46.67
C ILE A 54 -5.89 9.57 46.29
N GLU A 55 -4.99 10.06 47.14
CA GLU A 55 -3.54 10.18 46.86
C GLU A 55 -2.83 8.89 46.41
N MET A 56 -3.34 7.70 46.78
CA MET A 56 -2.71 6.43 46.42
C MET A 56 -3.08 5.95 45.00
N ASP A 57 -4.15 6.48 44.40
CA ASP A 57 -4.65 6.04 43.07
C ASP A 57 -4.10 6.91 41.92
N THR A 58 -3.76 8.17 42.21
CA THR A 58 -3.27 9.13 41.21
C THR A 58 -1.90 8.75 40.63
N ALA A 59 -0.96 8.29 41.45
CA ALA A 59 0.37 7.87 40.99
C ALA A 59 0.31 6.67 40.03
N LEU A 60 -0.59 5.70 40.29
CA LEU A 60 -0.83 4.58 39.39
C LEU A 60 -1.43 5.05 38.06
N LEU A 61 -2.40 5.97 38.10
CA LEU A 61 -3.02 6.56 36.92
C LEU A 61 -2.03 7.33 36.04
N TYR A 62 -1.10 8.09 36.63
CA TYR A 62 -0.03 8.76 35.89
C TYR A 62 0.91 7.76 35.21
N ASN A 63 1.33 6.71 35.91
CA ASN A 63 2.17 5.66 35.33
C ASN A 63 1.47 4.93 34.16
N ILE A 64 0.17 4.65 34.29
CA ILE A 64 -0.63 4.06 33.21
C ILE A 64 -0.72 5.01 32.02
N THR A 65 -0.90 6.31 32.27
CA THR A 65 -0.98 7.33 31.23
C THR A 65 0.32 7.44 30.45
N ASP A 66 1.46 7.51 31.14
CA ASP A 66 2.78 7.59 30.52
C ASP A 66 3.12 6.31 29.75
N PHE A 67 2.81 5.14 30.32
CA PHE A 67 2.94 3.86 29.63
C PHE A 67 2.09 3.83 28.34
N THR A 68 0.84 4.29 28.42
CA THR A 68 -0.09 4.35 27.28
C THR A 68 0.44 5.28 26.18
N MET A 69 1.06 6.41 26.56
CA MET A 69 1.67 7.35 25.63
C MET A 69 2.89 6.73 24.93
N GLN A 70 3.79 6.07 25.68
CA GLN A 70 4.97 5.40 25.13
C GLN A 70 4.58 4.26 24.18
N MET A 71 3.65 3.40 24.59
CA MET A 71 3.15 2.32 23.75
C MET A 71 2.42 2.84 22.52
N GLY A 72 1.64 3.91 22.66
CA GLY A 72 0.98 4.58 21.53
C GLY A 72 1.95 5.06 20.47
N PHE A 73 3.04 5.71 20.88
CA PHE A 73 4.08 6.17 19.97
C PHE A 73 4.81 5.00 19.29
N LEU A 74 5.12 3.93 20.04
CA LEU A 74 5.72 2.73 19.48
C LEU A 74 4.79 2.07 18.45
N THR A 75 3.51 1.90 18.76
CA THR A 75 2.51 1.36 17.83
C THR A 75 2.35 2.23 16.60
N PHE A 76 2.38 3.56 16.74
CA PHE A 76 2.39 4.49 15.62
C PHE A 76 3.58 4.23 14.68
N LEU A 77 4.81 4.18 15.20
CA LEU A 77 6.00 3.95 14.38
C LEU A 77 5.96 2.58 13.69
N VAL A 78 5.64 1.52 14.43
CA VAL A 78 5.58 0.15 13.89
C VAL A 78 4.51 0.05 12.80
N SER A 79 3.32 0.58 13.05
CA SER A 79 2.24 0.57 12.05
C SER A 79 2.59 1.37 10.81
N PHE A 80 3.28 2.51 10.95
CA PHE A 80 3.75 3.31 9.82
C PHE A 80 4.68 2.48 8.91
N PHE A 81 5.71 1.85 9.47
CA PHE A 81 6.66 1.07 8.67
C PHE A 81 6.02 -0.17 8.04
N ILE A 82 5.19 -0.91 8.79
CA ILE A 82 4.49 -2.08 8.27
C ILE A 82 3.58 -1.69 7.10
N THR A 83 2.70 -0.70 7.31
CA THR A 83 1.79 -0.25 6.25
C THR A 83 2.53 0.31 5.04
N PHE A 84 3.68 0.95 5.24
CA PHE A 84 4.47 1.53 4.17
C PHE A 84 5.05 0.44 3.27
N ILE A 85 5.70 -0.56 3.88
CA ILE A 85 6.26 -1.71 3.16
C ILE A 85 5.14 -2.50 2.48
N SER A 86 4.05 -2.79 3.18
CA SER A 86 2.91 -3.50 2.61
C SER A 86 2.30 -2.78 1.42
N THR A 87 2.13 -1.45 1.49
CA THR A 87 1.55 -0.67 0.39
C THR A 87 2.48 -0.68 -0.82
N ILE A 88 3.80 -0.58 -0.62
CA ILE A 88 4.77 -0.68 -1.73
C ILE A 88 4.69 -2.05 -2.40
N VAL A 89 4.69 -3.13 -1.60
CA VAL A 89 4.63 -4.50 -2.12
C VAL A 89 3.34 -4.72 -2.92
N ILE A 90 2.19 -4.34 -2.37
CA ILE A 90 0.89 -4.47 -3.04
C ILE A 90 0.90 -3.66 -4.34
N THR A 91 1.29 -2.39 -4.28
CA THR A 91 1.28 -1.52 -5.46
C THR A 91 2.20 -2.05 -6.56
N HIS A 92 3.35 -2.63 -6.20
CA HIS A 92 4.24 -3.27 -7.17
C HIS A 92 3.57 -4.48 -7.84
N ARG A 93 2.86 -5.32 -7.08
CA ARG A 93 2.12 -6.49 -7.59
C ARG A 93 0.94 -6.12 -8.50
N PHE A 94 0.47 -4.87 -8.48
CA PHE A 94 -0.58 -4.36 -9.38
C PHE A 94 -0.03 -3.58 -10.59
N VAL A 95 0.95 -2.70 -10.40
CA VAL A 95 1.45 -1.84 -11.50
C VAL A 95 2.21 -2.65 -12.55
N GLY A 96 2.95 -3.67 -12.13
CA GLY A 96 3.64 -4.60 -13.03
C GLY A 96 2.72 -5.25 -14.07
N PRO A 97 1.69 -6.01 -13.64
CA PRO A 97 0.77 -6.68 -14.56
C PRO A 97 -0.05 -5.69 -15.38
N PHE A 98 -0.41 -4.52 -14.84
CA PHE A 98 -1.14 -3.49 -15.57
C PHE A 98 -0.42 -3.03 -16.85
N ILE A 99 0.91 -2.87 -16.80
CA ILE A 99 1.69 -2.48 -17.98
C ILE A 99 1.73 -3.61 -19.02
N SER A 100 1.89 -4.85 -18.57
CA SER A 100 1.87 -6.02 -19.47
C SER A 100 0.51 -6.18 -20.15
N ILE A 101 -0.58 -5.96 -19.40
CA ILE A 101 -1.96 -5.97 -19.91
C ILE A 101 -2.16 -4.88 -20.97
N ASN A 102 -1.79 -3.63 -20.68
CA ASN A 102 -1.95 -2.54 -21.64
C ASN A 102 -1.18 -2.80 -22.93
N ARG A 103 0.08 -3.29 -22.83
CA ARG A 103 0.86 -3.65 -24.02
C ARG A 103 0.19 -4.76 -24.83
N TYR A 104 -0.37 -5.77 -24.17
CA TYR A 104 -1.09 -6.84 -24.86
C TYR A 104 -2.36 -6.34 -25.57
N VAL A 105 -3.12 -5.47 -24.90
CA VAL A 105 -4.31 -4.83 -25.49
C VAL A 105 -3.92 -3.97 -26.70
N ASP A 106 -2.85 -3.17 -26.60
CA ASP A 106 -2.33 -2.39 -27.73
C ASP A 106 -1.94 -3.30 -28.91
N SER A 107 -1.35 -4.46 -28.63
CA SER A 107 -0.99 -5.43 -29.67
C SER A 107 -2.22 -6.02 -30.36
N ILE A 108 -3.28 -6.37 -29.61
CA ILE A 108 -4.57 -6.79 -30.17
C ILE A 108 -5.17 -5.69 -31.05
N ILE A 109 -5.20 -4.43 -30.58
CA ILE A 109 -5.73 -3.28 -31.34
C ILE A 109 -4.98 -3.10 -32.66
N ASN A 110 -3.68 -3.34 -32.66
CA ASN A 110 -2.83 -3.27 -33.86
C ASN A 110 -2.87 -4.54 -34.74
N GLY A 111 -3.78 -5.48 -34.48
CA GLY A 111 -3.93 -6.71 -35.26
C GLY A 111 -2.83 -7.75 -35.02
N LYS A 112 -2.03 -7.60 -33.96
CA LYS A 112 -0.95 -8.52 -33.57
C LYS A 112 -1.42 -9.44 -32.45
N PHE A 113 -1.90 -10.63 -32.82
CA PHE A 113 -2.48 -11.60 -31.89
C PHE A 113 -1.48 -12.62 -31.33
N ASP A 114 -0.24 -12.65 -31.84
CA ASP A 114 0.76 -13.67 -31.44
C ASP A 114 1.59 -13.27 -30.20
N GLU A 115 1.44 -12.05 -29.67
CA GLU A 115 2.13 -11.66 -28.45
C GLU A 115 1.51 -12.33 -27.22
N GLY A 116 2.32 -13.06 -26.44
CA GLY A 116 1.82 -13.71 -25.22
C GLY A 116 1.68 -12.76 -24.04
N LEU A 117 0.49 -12.70 -23.44
CA LEU A 117 0.29 -12.10 -22.11
C LEU A 117 0.72 -13.11 -21.04
N ASN A 118 1.87 -12.86 -20.41
CA ASN A 118 2.35 -13.67 -19.29
C ASN A 118 2.63 -12.77 -18.07
N LEU A 119 2.02 -13.12 -16.95
CA LEU A 119 2.16 -12.43 -15.67
C LEU A 119 2.97 -13.30 -14.70
N ARG A 120 3.68 -12.71 -13.75
CA ARG A 120 4.44 -13.49 -12.75
C ARG A 120 3.46 -14.13 -11.78
N THR A 121 3.79 -15.28 -11.20
CA THR A 121 2.91 -15.99 -10.25
C THR A 121 2.46 -15.10 -9.09
N SER A 122 3.33 -14.21 -8.60
CA SER A 122 3.03 -13.27 -7.54
C SER A 122 2.27 -12.03 -7.99
N ASP A 123 2.12 -11.77 -9.29
CA ASP A 123 1.36 -10.61 -9.76
C ASP A 123 -0.13 -10.81 -9.52
N GLU A 124 -0.82 -9.70 -9.28
CA GLU A 124 -2.28 -9.69 -9.24
C GLU A 124 -2.82 -9.63 -10.69
N MET A 125 -4.14 -9.76 -10.88
CA MET A 125 -4.83 -9.62 -12.18
C MET A 125 -4.71 -10.82 -13.14
N HIS A 126 -4.33 -12.01 -12.68
CA HIS A 126 -4.34 -13.25 -13.50
C HIS A 126 -5.70 -13.54 -14.14
N GLU A 127 -6.80 -13.27 -13.44
CA GLU A 127 -8.15 -13.49 -13.96
C GLU A 127 -8.42 -12.60 -15.20
N ILE A 128 -8.06 -11.32 -15.12
CA ILE A 128 -8.23 -10.36 -16.22
C ILE A 128 -7.31 -10.74 -17.37
N ALA A 129 -6.07 -11.11 -17.08
CA ALA A 129 -5.13 -11.58 -18.10
C ALA A 129 -5.63 -12.83 -18.84
N GLY A 130 -6.22 -13.79 -18.12
CA GLY A 130 -6.85 -14.96 -18.71
C GLY A 130 -8.01 -14.59 -19.65
N LYS A 131 -8.93 -13.74 -19.19
CA LYS A 131 -10.06 -13.25 -19.99
C LYS A 131 -9.60 -12.51 -21.26
N LEU A 132 -8.57 -11.67 -21.14
CA LEU A 132 -7.97 -10.96 -22.27
C LEU A 132 -7.33 -11.91 -23.27
N LYS A 133 -6.64 -12.95 -22.80
CA LYS A 133 -6.05 -13.97 -23.67
C LYS A 133 -7.14 -14.68 -24.49
N THR A 134 -8.21 -15.12 -23.83
CA THR A 134 -9.36 -15.72 -24.51
C THR A 134 -10.00 -14.78 -25.52
N LEU A 135 -10.07 -13.47 -25.22
CA LEU A 135 -10.57 -12.47 -26.16
C LEU A 135 -9.67 -12.34 -27.39
N GLY A 136 -8.35 -12.25 -27.19
CA GLY A 136 -7.38 -12.20 -28.28
C GLY A 136 -7.46 -13.43 -29.19
N ASP A 137 -7.61 -14.61 -28.60
CA ASP A 137 -7.77 -15.87 -29.35
C ASP A 137 -9.05 -15.89 -30.20
N ARG A 138 -10.16 -15.32 -29.70
CA ARG A 138 -11.44 -15.23 -30.45
C ARG A 138 -11.42 -14.18 -31.55
N LEU A 139 -10.69 -13.09 -31.35
CA LEU A 139 -10.56 -12.01 -32.33
C LEU A 139 -9.55 -12.32 -33.42
N LYS A 140 -8.69 -13.33 -33.22
CA LYS A 140 -7.73 -13.77 -34.22
C LYS A 140 -8.49 -14.22 -35.47
N PRO A 141 -8.32 -13.53 -36.62
CA PRO A 141 -9.03 -13.90 -37.84
C PRO A 141 -8.66 -15.32 -38.22
N THR A 142 -9.66 -16.20 -38.25
CA THR A 142 -9.51 -17.55 -38.77
C THR A 142 -9.22 -17.42 -40.26
N LYS A 143 -8.01 -17.79 -40.68
CA LYS A 143 -7.71 -17.93 -42.11
C LYS A 143 -8.59 -19.00 -42.74
#